data_AF-A0A2Z5X3X5-F1
#
_entry.id   AF-A0A2Z5X3X5-F1
#
_cell.length_a   1.000
_cell.length_b   1.000
_cell.length_c   1.000
_cell.angle_alpha   90.00
_cell.angle_beta   90.00
_cell.angle_gamma   90.00
#
_symmetry.space_group_name_H-M   'P 1'
#
loop_
_entity.id
_entity.type
_entity.pdbx_description
1 polymer ?
#
loop_
_entity_poly.entity_id
_entity_poly.type
_entity_poly.pdbx_seq_one_letter_code
_entity_poly.pdbx_strand_id
1 'polypeptide(L)'
;MKVTFKNVKLRKFCESKSSSKKLRARLADLIAAEFVQDLVYGKPHPLKGDRLGQFAVSLEGAERLVFEPSNAQIPYKEDGGIDWAKVTEVCIVFIGDYHD
;
A
#
# COMPACT_ATOMS: atom_id res chain seq x y z
N MET A 1 1.40 -9.95 -5.52
CA MET A 1 0.42 -9.11 -6.24
C MET A 1 1.16 -8.13 -7.16
N LYS A 2 0.50 -7.48 -8.13
CA LYS A 2 1.17 -6.49 -9.01
C LYS A 2 1.33 -5.16 -8.27
N VAL A 3 2.55 -4.61 -8.25
CA VAL A 3 2.87 -3.35 -7.58
C VAL A 3 3.36 -2.32 -8.59
N THR A 4 2.72 -1.17 -8.64
CA THR A 4 3.12 0.00 -9.44
C THR A 4 3.40 1.20 -8.54
N PHE A 5 3.86 2.31 -9.12
CA PHE A 5 4.20 3.53 -8.38
C PHE A 5 3.58 4.73 -9.05
N LYS A 6 3.01 5.64 -8.26
CA LYS A 6 2.37 6.88 -8.74
C LYS A 6 3.31 7.76 -9.57
N ASN A 7 4.62 7.71 -9.29
CA ASN A 7 5.63 8.44 -10.05
C ASN A 7 7.01 7.79 -9.97
N VAL A 8 7.90 8.23 -10.87
CA VAL A 8 9.28 7.74 -10.96
C VAL A 8 10.10 8.04 -9.70
N LYS A 9 9.80 9.11 -8.97
CA LYS A 9 10.52 9.45 -7.72
C LYS A 9 10.26 8.40 -6.63
N LEU A 10 8.99 8.02 -6.43
CA LEU A 10 8.60 6.98 -5.48
C LEU A 10 9.21 5.63 -5.85
N ARG A 11 9.16 5.28 -7.14
CA ARG A 11 9.80 4.06 -7.65
C ARG A 11 11.29 4.03 -7.31
N LYS A 12 12.02 5.08 -7.70
CA LYS A 12 13.47 5.19 -7.42
C LYS A 12 13.79 5.15 -5.93
N PHE A 13 12.97 5.78 -5.10
CA PHE A 13 13.15 5.73 -3.65
C PHE A 13 13.01 4.30 -3.10
N CYS A 14 11.96 3.59 -3.52
CA CYS A 14 11.70 2.20 -3.12
C CYS A 14 12.79 1.22 -3.60
N GLU A 15 13.30 1.44 -4.81
CA GLU A 15 14.36 0.61 -5.41
C GLU A 15 15.78 1.00 -4.92
N SER A 16 15.92 2.14 -4.22
CA SER A 16 17.22 2.60 -3.74
C SER A 16 17.77 1.72 -2.62
N LYS A 17 19.11 1.60 -2.56
CA LYS A 17 19.80 0.93 -1.45
C LYS A 17 19.61 1.63 -0.10
N SER A 18 19.25 2.92 -0.13
CA SER A 18 19.00 3.74 1.06
C SER A 18 17.62 3.52 1.66
N SER A 19 16.74 2.76 1.00
CA SER A 19 15.43 2.39 1.54
C SER A 19 15.57 1.58 2.84
N SER A 20 14.73 1.92 3.81
CA SER A 20 14.74 1.27 5.11
C SER A 20 14.49 -0.24 4.97
N LYS A 21 15.02 -1.03 5.92
CA LYS A 21 14.80 -2.49 5.94
C LYS A 21 13.30 -2.83 6.01
N LYS A 22 12.52 -2.06 6.78
CA LYS A 22 11.07 -2.22 6.88
C LYS A 22 10.35 -1.91 5.57
N LEU A 23 10.73 -0.86 4.84
CA LEU A 23 10.15 -0.56 3.53
C LEU A 23 10.38 -1.71 2.55
N ARG A 24 11.61 -2.21 2.47
CA ARG A 24 11.94 -3.36 1.62
C ARG A 24 11.16 -4.62 2.00
N ALA A 25 10.99 -4.88 3.29
CA ALA A 25 10.17 -6.00 3.77
C ALA A 25 8.70 -5.84 3.36
N ARG A 26 8.08 -4.67 3.56
CA ARG A 26 6.68 -4.42 3.15
C ARG A 26 6.48 -4.51 1.65
N LEU A 27 7.44 -4.07 0.84
CA LEU A 27 7.41 -4.25 -0.61
C LEU A 27 7.47 -5.73 -1.01
N ALA A 28 8.34 -6.52 -0.35
CA ALA A 28 8.41 -7.95 -0.56
C ALA A 28 7.10 -8.65 -0.14
N ASP A 29 6.50 -8.27 0.99
CA ASP A 29 5.22 -8.78 1.46
C ASP A 29 4.11 -8.53 0.41
N LEU A 30 4.04 -7.33 -0.18
CA LEU A 30 3.09 -7.00 -1.26
C LEU A 30 3.32 -7.88 -2.50
N ILE A 31 4.57 -8.04 -2.92
CA ILE A 31 4.90 -8.85 -4.10
C ILE A 31 4.51 -10.32 -3.87
N ALA A 32 4.70 -10.85 -2.67
CA ALA A 32 4.43 -12.23 -2.31
C ALA A 32 2.94 -12.55 -2.07
N ALA A 33 2.16 -11.60 -1.55
CA ALA A 33 0.74 -11.81 -1.27
C ALA A 33 -0.11 -11.93 -2.54
N GLU A 34 -1.22 -12.68 -2.48
CA GLU A 34 -2.17 -12.76 -3.60
C GLU A 34 -3.13 -11.56 -3.57
N PHE A 35 -3.70 -11.28 -2.40
CA PHE A 35 -4.61 -10.16 -2.14
C PHE A 35 -4.07 -9.22 -1.06
N VAL A 36 -4.56 -7.97 -1.04
CA VAL A 36 -4.21 -7.00 0.03
C VAL A 36 -4.59 -7.51 1.43
N GLN A 37 -5.68 -8.27 1.55
CA GLN A 37 -6.10 -8.84 2.83
C GLN A 37 -5.12 -9.89 3.40
N ASP A 38 -4.25 -10.48 2.56
CA ASP A 38 -3.24 -11.46 3.01
C ASP A 38 -2.05 -10.81 3.72
N LEU A 39 -1.97 -9.48 3.70
CA LEU A 39 -0.94 -8.76 4.44
C LEU A 39 -1.17 -8.92 5.93
N VAL A 40 -0.15 -9.43 6.63
CA VAL A 40 -0.18 -9.62 8.09
C VAL A 40 0.65 -8.57 8.81
N TYR A 41 1.79 -8.18 8.23
CA TYR A 41 2.77 -7.34 8.90
C TYR A 41 2.59 -5.85 8.64
N GLY A 42 2.97 -5.04 9.62
CA GLY A 42 2.90 -3.58 9.52
C GLY A 42 1.49 -3.04 9.73
N LYS A 43 0.70 -3.63 10.63
CA LYS A 43 -0.65 -3.14 10.99
C LYS A 43 -1.49 -2.71 9.75
N PRO A 44 -1.75 -3.60 8.79
CA PRO A 44 -2.51 -3.30 7.58
C PRO A 44 -3.88 -2.70 7.90
N HIS A 45 -4.22 -1.54 7.34
CA HIS A 45 -5.53 -0.92 7.53
C HIS A 45 -5.94 0.02 6.39
N PRO A 46 -7.26 0.12 6.09
CA PRO A 46 -7.78 1.15 5.21
C PRO A 46 -7.70 2.53 5.87
N LEU A 47 -7.44 3.56 5.06
CA LEU A 47 -7.48 4.96 5.48
C LEU A 47 -8.88 5.55 5.31
N LYS A 48 -9.11 6.68 5.98
CA LYS A 48 -10.40 7.38 6.07
C LYS A 48 -10.20 8.86 5.73
N GLY A 49 -11.31 9.60 5.62
CA GLY A 49 -11.27 11.05 5.40
C GLY A 49 -10.77 11.43 4.01
N ASP A 50 -9.82 12.36 3.95
CA ASP A 50 -9.17 12.84 2.73
C ASP A 50 -8.38 11.75 1.99
N ARG A 51 -8.02 10.67 2.70
CA ARG A 51 -7.33 9.49 2.16
C ARG A 51 -8.27 8.29 1.98
N LEU A 52 -9.58 8.50 1.94
CA LEU A 52 -10.53 7.43 1.62
C LEU A 52 -10.16 6.77 0.29
N GLY A 53 -10.17 5.44 0.27
CA GLY A 53 -9.73 4.65 -0.88
C GLY A 53 -8.28 4.18 -0.83
N GLN A 54 -7.50 4.68 0.13
CA GLN A 54 -6.11 4.26 0.35
C GLN A 54 -6.00 3.22 1.47
N PHE A 55 -4.87 2.54 1.49
CA PHE A 55 -4.51 1.52 2.45
C PHE A 55 -3.07 1.74 2.93
N ALA A 56 -2.83 1.53 4.22
CA ALA A 56 -1.53 1.78 4.83
C ALA A 56 -0.97 0.54 5.52
N VAL A 57 0.36 0.42 5.43
CA VAL A 57 1.15 -0.46 6.29
C VAL A 57 2.27 0.34 6.98
N SER A 58 2.47 0.09 8.27
CA SER A 58 3.48 0.71 9.12
C SER A 58 4.91 0.36 8.74
N LEU A 59 5.76 1.39 8.77
CA LEU A 59 7.21 1.32 8.63
C LEU A 59 7.90 1.60 9.98
N GLU A 60 8.93 2.45 9.98
CA GLU A 60 9.62 2.88 11.21
C GLU A 60 8.90 4.08 11.84
N GLY A 61 8.73 4.05 13.16
CA GLY A 61 8.01 5.10 13.88
C GLY A 61 6.62 5.40 13.29
N ALA A 62 6.39 6.67 12.95
CA ALA A 62 5.13 7.16 12.40
C ALA A 62 5.05 7.00 10.87
N GLU A 63 6.13 6.58 10.19
CA GLU A 63 6.12 6.40 8.73
C GLU A 63 5.22 5.25 8.28
N ARG A 64 4.65 5.42 7.09
CA ARG A 64 3.71 4.50 6.46
C ARG A 64 4.06 4.34 4.99
N LEU A 65 3.91 3.12 4.48
CA LEU A 65 3.78 2.85 3.06
C LEU A 65 2.29 2.87 2.74
N VAL A 66 1.88 3.74 1.82
CA VAL A 66 0.49 3.95 1.45
C VAL A 66 0.27 3.67 -0.03
N PHE A 67 -0.78 2.92 -0.32
CA PHE A 67 -1.15 2.52 -1.67
C PHE A 67 -2.67 2.54 -1.87
N GLU A 68 -3.09 2.50 -3.13
CA GLU A 68 -4.48 2.43 -3.57
C GLU A 68 -4.66 1.25 -4.54
N PRO A 69 -5.87 0.68 -4.70
CA PRO A 69 -6.09 -0.39 -5.66
C PRO A 69 -5.85 0.13 -7.09
N SER A 70 -5.23 -0.71 -7.91
CA SER A 70 -4.90 -0.42 -9.31
C SER A 70 -5.48 -1.48 -10.26
N ASN A 71 -6.41 -2.30 -9.78
CA ASN A 71 -7.15 -3.26 -10.61
C ASN A 71 -7.88 -2.53 -11.75
N ALA A 72 -8.01 -3.17 -12.92
CA ALA A 72 -8.77 -2.61 -14.04
C ALA A 72 -10.23 -2.29 -13.67
N GLN A 73 -10.82 -3.10 -12.78
CA GLN A 73 -12.08 -2.82 -12.10
C GLN A 73 -11.83 -2.89 -10.59
N ILE A 74 -12.07 -1.79 -9.90
CA ILE A 74 -11.88 -1.72 -8.44
C ILE A 74 -12.99 -2.53 -7.76
N PRO A 75 -12.64 -3.53 -6.93
CA PRO A 75 -13.65 -4.33 -6.28
C PRO A 75 -14.24 -3.54 -5.11
N TYR A 76 -15.55 -3.26 -5.19
CA TYR A 76 -16.31 -2.64 -4.13
C TYR A 76 -17.24 -3.66 -3.46
N LYS A 77 -17.46 -3.50 -2.17
CA LYS A 77 -18.49 -4.15 -1.40
C LYS A 77 -19.83 -3.47 -1.64
N GLU A 78 -20.92 -4.11 -1.21
CA GLU A 78 -22.28 -3.55 -1.30
C GLU A 78 -22.43 -2.22 -0.56
N ASP A 79 -21.63 -1.99 0.49
CA ASP A 79 -21.60 -0.76 1.27
C ASP A 79 -20.76 0.37 0.64
N GLY A 80 -20.18 0.14 -0.55
CA GLY A 80 -19.33 1.08 -1.26
C GLY A 80 -17.87 1.12 -0.78
N GLY A 81 -17.50 0.35 0.24
CA GLY A 81 -16.11 0.18 0.65
C GLY A 81 -15.31 -0.68 -0.33
N ILE A 82 -13.99 -0.50 -0.40
CA ILE A 82 -13.13 -1.38 -1.21
C ILE A 82 -13.10 -2.78 -0.58
N ASP A 83 -13.28 -3.80 -1.42
CA ASP A 83 -13.12 -5.20 -1.05
C ASP A 83 -11.65 -5.62 -1.16
N TRP A 84 -10.87 -5.32 -0.12
CA TRP A 84 -9.44 -5.64 -0.05
C TRP A 84 -9.12 -7.14 -0.16
N ALA A 85 -10.11 -8.03 0.02
CA ALA A 85 -10.00 -9.46 -0.23
C ALA A 85 -9.87 -9.81 -1.72
N LYS A 86 -10.13 -8.85 -2.62
CA LYS A 86 -10.13 -9.03 -4.07
C LYS A 86 -9.15 -8.09 -4.80
N VAL A 87 -8.40 -7.27 -4.06
CA VAL A 87 -7.42 -6.35 -4.64
C VAL A 87 -6.12 -7.11 -4.90
N THR A 88 -5.74 -7.21 -6.17
CA THR A 88 -4.57 -7.95 -6.68
C THR A 88 -3.54 -7.06 -7.38
N GLU A 89 -3.89 -5.79 -7.62
CA GLU A 89 -2.99 -4.78 -8.15
C GLU A 89 -3.05 -3.54 -7.26
N VAL A 90 -1.89 -2.99 -6.91
CA VAL A 90 -1.79 -1.77 -6.08
C VAL A 90 -0.83 -0.76 -6.69
N CYS A 91 -1.12 0.53 -6.50
CA CYS A 91 -0.24 1.64 -6.83
C CYS A 91 0.25 2.27 -5.53
N ILE A 92 1.57 2.33 -5.33
CA ILE A 92 2.17 3.04 -4.20
C ILE A 92 2.08 4.54 -4.47
N VAL A 93 1.40 5.25 -3.57
CA VAL A 93 1.08 6.68 -3.74
C VAL A 93 1.79 7.58 -2.75
N PHE A 94 2.25 7.05 -1.61
CA PHE A 94 2.92 7.84 -0.59
C PHE A 94 3.79 6.97 0.33
N ILE A 95 4.91 7.54 0.77
CA ILE A 95 5.74 7.02 1.85
C ILE A 95 6.13 8.17 2.76
N GLY A 96 5.87 8.02 4.05
CA GLY A 96 6.20 9.03 5.06
C GLY A 96 5.21 9.04 6.21
N ASP A 97 5.32 10.04 7.07
CA ASP A 97 4.31 10.33 8.09
C ASP A 97 3.17 11.16 7.47
N TYR A 98 1.93 10.74 7.70
CA TYR A 98 0.73 11.47 7.26
C TYR A 98 -0.15 11.92 8.43
N HIS A 99 0.34 11.78 9.67
CA HIS A 99 -0.41 12.14 10.88
C HIS A 99 -0.38 13.64 11.23
N ASP A 100 0.14 14.49 10.35
CA ASP A 100 0.11 15.96 10.48
C ASP A 100 -1.20 16.58 9.97
#